data_AF-A0AAW0DS80-F1
#
_entry.id   AF-A0AAW0DS80-F1
#
_cell.length_a   1.000
_cell.length_b   1.000
_cell.length_c   1.000
_cell.angle_alpha   90.00
_cell.angle_beta   90.00
_cell.angle_gamma   90.00
#
_symmetry.space_group_name_H-M   'P 1'
#
loop_
_entity.id
_entity.type
_entity.pdbx_description
1 polymer ?
#
loop_
_entity_poly.entity_id
_entity_poly.type
_entity_poly.pdbx_seq_one_letter_code
_entity_poly.pdbx_strand_id
1 'polypeptide(L)'
;MSLVPPRLLVPVGVFRSIAASSSRTILVSRRLQSTQSERPPHSIPNYLESADGLISDLTARKHHRDRTPRKFDAQGNELDAYKEGPSAIDKAVHLFFFTEIIRGMWIVLEQFFRPPYTISYPFEKGPLSPRFRGEHALRRYPNGEERCIACKLCEAICPAQAITIESEARMDGSRRTTKYDIDMTKCIYCGFCQEACPVDAIVETQNQEFSTETREELLYNKEKLLANGDRAEAEIAANLHSDHVYR
;
A
#
# COMPACT_ATOMS: atom_id res chain seq x y z
N MET A 1 23.35 -20.35 41.98
CA MET A 1 24.20 -20.92 40.92
C MET A 1 23.78 -20.31 39.60
N SER A 2 24.47 -19.22 39.24
CA SER A 2 24.26 -18.39 38.06
C SER A 2 25.08 -18.92 36.90
N LEU A 3 24.45 -19.19 35.75
CA LEU A 3 25.15 -19.51 34.51
C LEU A 3 24.76 -18.49 33.44
N VAL A 4 25.66 -17.52 33.28
CA VAL A 4 25.72 -16.54 32.19
C VAL A 4 26.56 -17.15 31.07
N PRO A 5 26.13 -17.16 29.80
CA PRO A 5 26.99 -17.56 28.69
C PRO A 5 27.97 -16.43 28.27
N PRO A 6 29.17 -16.76 27.76
CA PRO A 6 30.27 -15.80 27.62
C PRO A 6 30.16 -14.91 26.38
N ARG A 7 30.50 -13.63 26.57
CA ARG A 7 30.67 -12.60 25.53
C ARG A 7 31.93 -12.89 24.70
N LEU A 8 31.77 -13.08 23.40
CA LEU A 8 32.86 -13.03 22.42
C LEU A 8 33.28 -11.56 22.19
N LEU A 9 34.53 -11.27 22.54
CA LEU A 9 35.23 -10.02 22.30
C LEU A 9 35.66 -9.94 20.82
N VAL A 10 35.14 -8.98 20.06
CA VAL A 10 35.68 -8.59 18.75
C VAL A 10 36.49 -7.30 18.95
N PRO A 11 37.77 -7.25 18.57
CA PRO A 11 38.59 -6.06 18.76
C PRO A 11 38.27 -4.98 17.71
N VAL A 12 38.16 -3.76 18.21
CA VAL A 12 38.01 -2.51 17.47
C VAL A 12 39.31 -2.19 16.74
N GLY A 13 39.30 -2.26 15.42
CA GLY A 13 40.39 -1.85 14.54
C GLY A 13 40.26 -0.39 14.13
N VAL A 14 41.23 0.42 14.54
CA VAL A 14 41.34 1.87 14.31
C VAL A 14 41.71 2.20 12.85
N PHE A 15 41.12 3.28 12.36
CA PHE A 15 41.37 3.99 11.10
C PHE A 15 42.85 4.13 10.70
N ARG A 16 43.13 3.95 9.41
CA ARG A 16 44.21 4.67 8.72
C ARG A 16 43.80 5.07 7.30
N SER A 17 43.71 6.38 7.11
CA SER A 17 43.54 7.07 5.83
C SER A 17 44.86 7.07 5.08
N ILE A 18 44.85 6.68 3.80
CA ILE A 18 45.93 6.99 2.84
C ILE A 18 45.27 7.56 1.59
N ALA A 19 45.51 8.85 1.38
CA ALA A 19 45.20 9.57 0.16
C ALA A 19 46.17 9.13 -0.95
N ALA A 20 45.65 8.82 -2.14
CA ALA A 20 46.43 8.78 -3.37
C ALA A 20 45.64 9.47 -4.48
N SER A 21 46.34 10.40 -5.11
CA SER A 21 45.89 11.40 -6.06
C SER A 21 46.00 10.90 -7.51
N SER A 22 45.03 11.34 -8.32
CA SER A 22 45.12 11.67 -9.75
C SER A 22 45.21 10.57 -10.82
N SER A 23 44.13 10.57 -11.63
CA SER A 23 44.12 10.61 -13.11
C SER A 23 43.98 9.32 -13.95
N ARG A 24 42.88 9.31 -14.72
CA ARG A 24 42.51 8.51 -15.91
C ARG A 24 41.95 7.12 -15.55
N THR A 25 40.74 6.74 -15.93
CA THR A 25 40.13 6.82 -17.27
C THR A 25 38.59 6.75 -17.16
N ILE A 26 37.93 7.57 -17.97
CA ILE A 26 36.48 7.63 -18.20
C ILE A 26 36.03 6.34 -18.87
N LEU A 27 35.09 5.59 -18.28
CA LEU A 27 33.97 4.92 -18.98
C LEU A 27 33.17 4.00 -18.02
N VAL A 28 31.84 4.12 -18.11
CA VAL A 28 30.79 3.25 -17.54
C VAL A 28 30.39 3.51 -16.07
N SER A 29 29.77 4.66 -15.85
CA SER A 29 28.73 4.83 -14.82
C SER A 29 27.47 5.37 -15.50
N ARG A 30 26.51 4.48 -15.76
CA ARG A 30 25.11 4.85 -16.04
C ARG A 30 24.22 3.61 -16.05
N ARG A 31 23.70 3.25 -14.88
CA ARG A 31 22.41 2.56 -14.72
C ARG A 31 22.14 2.48 -13.23
N LEU A 32 21.38 3.45 -12.72
CA LEU A 32 20.50 3.37 -11.52
C LEU A 32 19.92 4.78 -11.27
N GLN A 33 19.23 5.34 -12.27
CA GLN A 33 18.43 6.58 -12.15
C GLN A 33 17.54 6.69 -13.40
N SER A 34 16.46 5.91 -13.47
CA SER A 34 15.40 6.12 -14.46
C SER A 34 14.08 5.47 -14.03
N THR A 35 13.58 5.85 -12.87
CA THR A 35 12.13 5.76 -12.56
C THR A 35 11.71 7.01 -11.80
N GLN A 36 12.02 8.18 -12.34
CA GLN A 36 11.22 9.38 -12.09
C GLN A 36 10.40 9.59 -13.36
N SER A 37 9.18 9.07 -13.35
CA SER A 37 8.14 9.49 -14.28
C SER A 37 7.71 10.87 -13.80
N GLU A 38 8.13 11.90 -14.53
CA GLU A 38 7.48 13.22 -14.46
C GLU A 38 6.01 13.01 -14.84
N ARG A 39 5.10 13.19 -13.89
CA ARG A 39 3.66 13.28 -14.18
C ARG A 39 3.38 14.72 -14.60
N PRO A 40 2.63 14.98 -15.68
CA PRO A 40 2.16 16.32 -15.98
C PRO A 40 1.09 16.75 -14.94
N PRO A 41 0.88 18.06 -14.73
CA PRO A 41 -0.11 18.54 -13.77
C PRO A 41 -1.52 18.22 -14.26
N HIS A 42 -2.27 17.44 -13.48
CA HIS A 42 -3.70 17.26 -13.68
C HIS A 42 -4.44 18.48 -13.13
N SER A 43 -5.01 19.29 -14.01
CA SER A 43 -6.09 20.22 -13.64
C SER A 43 -7.37 19.42 -13.40
N ILE A 44 -8.03 19.68 -12.27
CA ILE A 44 -9.33 19.09 -11.93
C ILE A 44 -10.40 19.83 -12.75
N PRO A 45 -11.18 19.18 -13.63
CA PRO A 45 -12.33 19.81 -14.25
C PRO A 45 -13.47 19.89 -13.23
N ASN A 46 -14.13 21.05 -13.15
CA ASN A 46 -15.33 21.27 -12.36
C ASN A 46 -16.46 20.33 -12.82
N TYR A 47 -16.87 19.41 -11.96
CA TYR A 47 -18.02 18.55 -12.16
C TYR A 47 -19.31 19.31 -11.84
N LEU A 48 -19.83 20.08 -12.78
CA LEU A 48 -21.21 20.59 -12.72
C LEU A 48 -21.73 21.09 -14.07
N GLU A 49 -21.43 20.39 -15.18
CA GLU A 49 -22.08 20.62 -16.48
C GLU A 49 -21.72 19.48 -17.44
N SER A 50 -22.58 18.45 -17.55
CA SER A 50 -22.69 17.50 -18.69
C SER A 50 -23.34 16.16 -18.30
N ALA A 51 -24.51 16.20 -17.68
CA ALA A 51 -25.37 14.99 -17.62
C ALA A 51 -25.89 14.58 -19.02
N ASP A 52 -25.84 15.49 -20.00
CA ASP A 52 -26.38 15.27 -21.34
C ASP A 52 -25.43 14.52 -22.29
N GLY A 53 -24.14 14.38 -21.93
CA GLY A 53 -23.13 13.67 -22.73
C GLY A 53 -23.09 12.15 -22.51
N LEU A 54 -23.65 11.66 -21.40
CA LEU A 54 -23.58 10.25 -21.05
C LEU A 54 -24.69 9.40 -21.69
N ILE A 55 -25.80 10.01 -22.14
CA ILE A 55 -26.92 9.30 -22.77
C ILE A 55 -26.70 9.13 -24.28
N SER A 56 -26.00 10.08 -24.93
CA SER A 56 -25.59 9.97 -26.34
C SER A 56 -24.55 8.86 -26.56
N ASP A 57 -23.63 8.65 -25.61
CA ASP A 57 -22.63 7.56 -25.69
C ASP A 57 -23.20 6.17 -25.39
N LEU A 58 -24.29 6.08 -24.62
CA LEU A 58 -24.96 4.80 -24.35
C LEU A 58 -25.80 4.32 -25.54
N THR A 59 -26.32 5.23 -26.37
CA THR A 59 -27.03 4.86 -27.62
C THR A 59 -26.08 4.50 -28.76
N ALA A 60 -24.85 5.02 -28.75
CA ALA A 60 -23.78 4.60 -29.65
C ALA A 60 -23.25 3.18 -29.35
N ARG A 61 -23.47 2.66 -28.13
CA ARG A 61 -22.93 1.39 -27.63
C ARG A 61 -23.74 0.13 -27.98
N LYS A 62 -24.70 0.18 -28.91
CA LYS A 62 -25.61 -0.95 -29.17
C LYS A 62 -25.23 -1.93 -30.30
N HIS A 63 -24.15 -1.73 -31.05
CA HIS A 63 -23.76 -2.68 -32.11
C HIS A 63 -22.25 -2.89 -32.31
N HIS A 64 -21.44 -2.92 -31.25
CA HIS A 64 -20.12 -3.55 -31.35
C HIS A 64 -20.26 -5.07 -31.20
N ARG A 65 -20.83 -5.73 -32.22
CA ARG A 65 -20.33 -7.06 -32.58
C ARG A 65 -18.86 -6.87 -32.91
N ASP A 66 -17.97 -7.64 -32.31
CA ASP A 66 -16.54 -7.68 -32.64
C ASP A 66 -16.36 -7.72 -34.16
N ARG A 67 -16.15 -6.55 -34.75
CA ARG A 67 -15.76 -6.43 -36.14
C ARG A 67 -14.25 -6.31 -36.07
N THR A 68 -13.58 -7.43 -36.33
CA THR A 68 -12.13 -7.45 -36.59
C THR A 68 -11.78 -6.25 -37.47
N PRO A 69 -10.72 -5.48 -37.15
CA PRO A 69 -10.40 -4.26 -37.90
C PRO A 69 -10.26 -4.59 -39.39
N ARG A 70 -11.13 -3.97 -40.21
CA ARG A 70 -11.12 -4.12 -41.67
C ARG A 70 -9.86 -3.46 -42.19
N LYS A 71 -8.91 -4.26 -42.67
CA LYS A 71 -7.73 -3.74 -43.37
C LYS A 71 -8.16 -3.41 -44.80
N PHE A 72 -7.71 -2.30 -45.36
CA PHE A 72 -7.98 -1.92 -46.75
C PHE A 72 -6.65 -1.78 -47.48
N ASP A 73 -6.59 -2.15 -48.77
CA ASP A 73 -5.41 -1.95 -49.59
C ASP A 73 -5.25 -0.45 -49.99
N ALA A 74 -4.11 -0.10 -50.58
CA ALA A 74 -3.85 1.26 -51.06
C ALA A 74 -4.80 1.72 -52.19
N GLN A 75 -5.61 0.81 -52.73
CA GLN A 75 -6.55 1.03 -53.83
C GLN A 75 -8.01 1.11 -53.33
N GLY A 76 -8.24 1.00 -52.02
CA GLY A 76 -9.53 1.16 -51.36
C GLY A 76 -10.38 -0.12 -51.23
N ASN A 77 -9.86 -1.30 -51.57
CA ASN A 77 -10.57 -2.57 -51.45
C ASN A 77 -10.44 -3.15 -50.04
N GLU A 78 -11.53 -3.75 -49.53
CA GLU A 78 -11.54 -4.45 -48.23
C GLU A 78 -10.67 -5.72 -48.31
N LEU A 79 -9.58 -5.75 -47.55
CA LEU A 79 -8.72 -6.92 -47.41
C LEU A 79 -9.37 -7.90 -46.44
N ASP A 80 -9.87 -9.01 -46.98
CA ASP A 80 -10.33 -10.15 -46.20
C ASP A 80 -9.16 -10.73 -45.39
N ALA A 81 -9.17 -10.52 -44.06
CA ALA A 81 -8.13 -11.02 -43.15
C ALA A 81 -7.95 -12.55 -43.16
N TYR A 82 -8.87 -13.29 -43.80
CA TYR A 82 -8.86 -14.73 -43.94
C TYR A 82 -8.45 -15.24 -45.34
N LYS A 83 -8.32 -14.35 -46.33
CA LYS A 83 -7.95 -14.71 -47.71
C LYS A 83 -6.47 -15.06 -47.85
N GLU A 84 -5.63 -14.46 -47.02
CA GLU A 84 -4.21 -14.80 -46.83
C GLU A 84 -4.00 -15.66 -45.56
N GLY A 85 -5.04 -16.37 -45.12
CA GLY A 85 -4.97 -17.24 -43.95
C GLY A 85 -4.19 -18.53 -44.23
N PRO A 86 -3.77 -19.27 -43.17
CA PRO A 86 -3.13 -20.57 -43.33
C PRO A 86 -4.03 -21.52 -44.12
N SER A 87 -3.42 -22.40 -44.92
CA SER A 87 -4.16 -23.29 -45.81
C SER A 87 -5.15 -24.14 -45.02
N ALA A 88 -6.24 -24.60 -45.65
CA ALA A 88 -7.23 -25.43 -44.96
C ALA A 88 -6.60 -26.71 -44.36
N ILE A 89 -5.51 -27.19 -44.98
CA ILE A 89 -4.72 -28.32 -44.51
C ILE A 89 -3.96 -27.95 -43.23
N ASP A 90 -3.33 -26.78 -43.16
CA ASP A 90 -2.64 -26.32 -41.94
C ASP A 90 -3.60 -26.23 -40.76
N LYS A 91 -4.80 -25.70 -40.97
CA LYS A 91 -5.84 -25.62 -39.93
C LYS A 91 -6.29 -27.01 -39.47
N ALA A 92 -6.46 -27.94 -40.40
CA ALA A 92 -6.79 -29.33 -40.07
C ALA A 92 -5.66 -30.00 -39.27
N VAL A 93 -4.38 -29.78 -39.65
CA VAL A 93 -3.22 -30.28 -38.91
C VAL A 93 -3.18 -29.72 -37.48
N HIS A 94 -3.36 -28.41 -37.31
CA HIS A 94 -3.40 -27.79 -35.99
C HIS A 94 -4.55 -28.32 -35.12
N LEU A 95 -5.71 -28.62 -35.73
CA LEU A 95 -6.88 -29.18 -35.05
C LEU A 95 -6.70 -30.66 -34.68
N PHE A 96 -6.18 -31.49 -35.59
CA PHE A 96 -5.99 -32.92 -35.36
C PHE A 96 -4.81 -33.23 -34.43
N PHE A 97 -3.71 -32.48 -34.54
CA PHE A 97 -2.52 -32.67 -33.71
C PHE A 97 -2.52 -31.79 -32.46
N PHE A 98 -3.58 -31.01 -32.22
CA PHE A 98 -3.76 -30.16 -31.03
C PHE A 98 -2.52 -29.37 -30.64
N THR A 99 -1.78 -28.88 -31.62
CA THR A 99 -0.50 -28.18 -31.41
C THR A 99 -0.62 -26.97 -30.48
N GLU A 100 -1.75 -26.27 -30.50
CA GLU A 100 -2.07 -25.19 -29.56
C GLU A 100 -2.18 -25.66 -28.11
N ILE A 101 -2.72 -26.87 -27.88
CA ILE A 101 -2.79 -27.48 -26.55
C ILE A 101 -1.39 -27.85 -26.07
N ILE A 102 -0.55 -28.40 -26.95
CA ILE A 102 0.84 -28.75 -26.61
C ILE A 102 1.65 -27.49 -26.29
N ARG A 103 1.46 -26.41 -27.05
CA ARG A 103 2.09 -25.11 -26.77
C ARG A 103 1.66 -24.57 -25.39
N GLY A 104 0.38 -24.67 -25.05
CA GLY A 104 -0.11 -24.30 -23.72
C GLY A 104 0.47 -25.18 -22.60
N MET A 105 0.53 -26.49 -22.82
CA MET A 105 1.10 -27.46 -21.88
C MET A 105 2.59 -27.19 -21.62
N TRP A 106 3.34 -26.79 -22.65
CA TRP A 106 4.75 -26.43 -22.51
C TRP A 106 4.97 -25.24 -21.57
N ILE A 107 4.12 -24.21 -21.65
CA ILE A 107 4.19 -23.04 -20.75
C ILE A 107 3.90 -23.46 -19.30
N VAL A 108 2.93 -24.35 -19.10
CA VAL A 108 2.61 -24.91 -17.76
C VAL A 108 3.78 -25.72 -17.23
N LEU A 109 4.41 -26.54 -18.07
CA LEU A 109 5.59 -27.33 -17.70
C LEU A 109 6.77 -26.42 -17.30
N GLU A 110 7.00 -25.34 -18.05
CA GLU A 110 8.02 -24.34 -17.70
C GLU A 110 7.72 -23.70 -16.34
N GLN A 111 6.45 -23.40 -16.04
CA GLN A 111 6.06 -22.85 -14.76
C GLN A 111 6.19 -23.84 -13.60
N PHE A 112 6.00 -25.14 -13.84
CA PHE A 112 6.14 -26.19 -12.84
C PHE A 112 7.58 -26.30 -12.29
N PHE A 113 8.59 -26.04 -13.13
CA PHE A 113 10.00 -26.08 -12.71
C PHE A 113 10.52 -24.77 -12.11
N ARG A 114 9.72 -23.69 -12.07
CA ARG A 114 10.10 -22.47 -11.36
C ARG A 114 9.91 -22.65 -9.84
N PRO A 115 10.77 -22.05 -9.01
CA PRO A 115 10.56 -22.05 -7.56
C PRO A 115 9.24 -21.33 -7.23
N PRO A 116 8.48 -21.79 -6.22
CA PRO A 116 7.22 -21.15 -5.83
C PRO A 116 7.48 -19.79 -5.16
N TYR A 117 6.58 -18.83 -5.39
CA TYR A 117 6.63 -17.50 -4.76
C TYR A 117 5.99 -17.45 -3.36
N THR A 118 5.57 -18.59 -2.82
CA THR A 118 4.87 -18.69 -1.54
C THR A 118 5.83 -18.43 -0.38
N ILE A 119 5.50 -17.46 0.46
CA ILE A 119 6.14 -17.27 1.78
C ILE A 119 5.50 -18.19 2.81
N SER A 120 6.28 -18.64 3.79
CA SER A 120 5.78 -19.55 4.84
C SER A 120 5.15 -18.78 6.01
N TYR A 121 3.95 -18.23 5.78
CA TYR A 121 3.16 -17.62 6.87
C TYR A 121 2.74 -18.72 7.87
N PRO A 122 2.91 -18.54 9.20
CA PRO A 122 3.19 -17.31 9.96
C PRO A 122 4.67 -17.06 10.32
N PHE A 123 5.59 -17.95 9.95
CA PHE A 123 7.01 -17.85 10.33
C PHE A 123 7.75 -16.77 9.55
N GLU A 124 7.36 -16.56 8.29
CA GLU A 124 7.85 -15.49 7.43
C GLU A 124 6.69 -14.56 7.08
N LYS A 125 6.85 -13.26 7.35
CA LYS A 125 5.87 -12.23 7.02
C LYS A 125 6.35 -11.40 5.83
N GLY A 126 5.41 -10.87 5.05
CA GLY A 126 5.72 -9.95 3.96
C GLY A 126 6.43 -8.68 4.48
N PRO A 127 7.28 -8.03 3.66
CA PRO A 127 7.90 -6.78 4.05
C PRO A 127 6.84 -5.66 4.14
N LEU A 128 6.78 -4.96 5.28
CA LEU A 128 5.92 -3.78 5.47
C LEU A 128 6.71 -2.50 5.30
N SER A 129 6.06 -1.47 4.75
CA SER A 129 6.63 -0.12 4.72
C SER A 129 6.41 0.60 6.06
N PRO A 130 7.24 1.59 6.44
CA PRO A 130 7.01 2.39 7.65
C PRO A 130 5.70 3.20 7.65
N ARG A 131 5.08 3.38 6.47
CA ARG A 131 3.80 4.09 6.27
C ARG A 131 2.59 3.17 6.26
N PHE A 132 2.77 1.90 6.62
CA PHE A 132 1.67 0.97 6.68
C PHE A 132 0.63 1.42 7.72
N ARG A 133 -0.64 1.19 7.40
CA ARG A 133 -1.80 1.61 8.18
C ARG A 133 -2.51 0.39 8.74
N GLY A 134 -2.42 0.19 10.05
CA GLY A 134 -2.99 -0.95 10.76
C GLY A 134 -3.84 -0.53 11.96
N GLU A 135 -3.69 -1.25 13.07
CA GLU A 135 -4.44 -1.02 14.31
C GLU A 135 -4.20 0.39 14.86
N HIS A 136 -5.25 1.05 15.35
CA HIS A 136 -5.10 2.39 15.91
C HIS A 136 -4.54 2.34 17.33
N ALA A 137 -3.73 3.35 17.67
CA ALA A 137 -3.13 3.51 18.98
C ALA A 137 -3.16 4.99 19.42
N LEU A 138 -3.38 5.20 20.72
CA LEU A 138 -3.22 6.49 21.36
C LEU A 138 -1.85 6.54 22.04
N ARG A 139 -1.05 7.53 21.69
CA ARG A 139 0.32 7.68 22.21
C ARG A 139 0.39 8.57 23.43
N ARG A 140 1.48 8.39 24.17
CA ARG A 140 1.88 9.24 25.29
C ARG A 140 3.08 10.12 24.92
N TYR A 141 3.23 11.21 25.65
CA TYR A 141 4.46 11.98 25.70
C TYR A 141 5.54 11.18 26.46
N PRO A 142 6.82 11.52 26.32
CA PRO A 142 7.90 10.85 27.05
C PRO A 142 7.80 11.02 28.58
N ASN A 143 7.00 11.96 29.07
CA ASN A 143 6.68 12.13 30.50
C ASN A 143 5.58 11.16 30.99
N GLY A 144 4.99 10.33 30.11
CA GLY A 144 3.90 9.39 30.41
C GLY A 144 2.49 9.98 30.31
N GLU A 145 2.35 11.28 30.05
CA GLU A 145 1.06 11.93 29.87
C GLU A 145 0.48 11.63 28.49
N GLU A 146 -0.85 11.48 28.38
CA GLU A 146 -1.48 11.27 27.08
C GLU A 146 -1.32 12.49 26.16
N ARG A 147 -1.08 12.24 24.87
CA ARG A 147 -0.93 13.33 23.89
C ARG A 147 -2.25 14.01 23.54
N CYS A 148 -3.37 13.30 23.63
CA CYS A 148 -4.67 13.79 23.20
C CYS A 148 -5.14 15.00 24.02
N ILE A 149 -5.41 16.12 23.33
CA ILE A 149 -5.91 17.38 23.92
C ILE A 149 -7.43 17.59 23.69
N ALA A 150 -8.14 16.54 23.29
CA ALA A 150 -9.58 16.58 23.02
C ALA A 150 -10.02 17.72 22.06
N CYS A 151 -9.26 17.92 20.97
CA CYS A 151 -9.54 18.96 19.96
C CYS A 151 -10.69 18.60 19.00
N LYS A 152 -11.08 17.31 18.94
CA LYS A 152 -12.14 16.76 18.07
C LYS A 152 -11.93 16.90 16.56
N LEU A 153 -10.74 17.28 16.10
CA LEU A 153 -10.43 17.32 14.66
C LEU A 153 -10.51 15.92 14.01
N CYS A 154 -10.01 14.89 14.70
CA CYS A 154 -10.04 13.51 14.19
C CYS A 154 -11.47 12.98 14.01
N GLU A 155 -12.41 13.42 14.84
CA GLU A 155 -13.83 13.07 14.73
C GLU A 155 -14.46 13.77 13.52
N ALA A 156 -14.14 15.05 13.31
CA ALA A 156 -14.66 15.83 12.19
C ALA A 156 -14.15 15.35 10.82
N ILE A 157 -12.88 14.91 10.73
CA ILE A 157 -12.28 14.48 9.45
C ILE A 157 -12.61 13.03 9.10
N CYS A 158 -13.09 12.23 10.04
CA CYS A 158 -13.33 10.80 9.82
C CYS A 158 -14.44 10.61 8.77
N PRO A 159 -14.13 10.06 7.57
CA PRO A 159 -15.11 9.97 6.48
C PRO A 159 -16.25 9.01 6.80
N ALA A 160 -15.98 7.99 7.63
CA ALA A 160 -16.96 6.99 8.06
C ALA A 160 -17.60 7.31 9.42
N GLN A 161 -17.25 8.45 10.05
CA GLN A 161 -17.75 8.83 11.38
C GLN A 161 -17.64 7.69 12.41
N ALA A 162 -16.47 7.04 12.43
CA ALA A 162 -16.18 5.88 13.29
C ALA A 162 -15.77 6.28 14.71
N ILE A 163 -15.34 7.53 14.90
CA ILE A 163 -14.77 8.04 16.15
C ILE A 163 -15.84 8.84 16.90
N THR A 164 -15.93 8.68 18.22
CA THR A 164 -16.78 9.50 19.08
C THR A 164 -15.96 10.02 20.27
N ILE A 165 -15.98 11.34 20.47
CA ILE A 165 -15.12 12.01 21.47
C ILE A 165 -15.93 12.88 22.42
N GLU A 166 -15.79 12.61 23.72
CA GLU A 166 -16.31 13.46 24.80
C GLU A 166 -15.13 14.06 25.58
N SER A 167 -15.25 15.34 25.95
CA SER A 167 -14.17 16.11 26.56
C SER A 167 -14.62 16.78 27.85
N GLU A 168 -13.84 16.62 28.91
CA GLU A 168 -14.07 17.30 30.20
C GLU A 168 -12.77 17.95 30.69
N ALA A 169 -12.90 18.95 31.55
CA ALA A 169 -11.76 19.55 32.22
C ALA A 169 -11.32 18.63 33.37
N ARG A 170 -10.04 18.26 33.40
CA ARG A 170 -9.47 17.55 34.54
C ARG A 170 -9.23 18.51 35.70
N MET A 171 -8.97 17.98 36.90
CA MET A 171 -8.64 18.75 38.11
C MET A 171 -7.47 19.72 37.91
N ASP A 172 -6.54 19.39 37.02
CA ASP A 172 -5.38 20.22 36.68
C ASP A 172 -5.70 21.36 35.70
N GLY A 173 -6.97 21.53 35.31
CA GLY A 173 -7.43 22.52 34.33
C GLY A 173 -7.14 22.15 32.87
N SER A 174 -6.41 21.05 32.61
CA SER A 174 -6.17 20.55 31.26
C SER A 174 -7.42 19.89 30.67
N ARG A 175 -7.67 20.11 29.38
CA ARG A 175 -8.75 19.46 28.62
C ARG A 175 -8.30 18.07 28.19
N ARG A 176 -9.04 17.04 28.61
CA ARG A 176 -8.76 15.63 28.28
C ARG A 176 -10.03 14.91 27.84
N THR A 177 -9.86 13.77 27.20
CA THR A 177 -10.99 12.95 26.76
C THR A 177 -11.46 12.07 27.90
N THR A 178 -12.76 12.07 28.19
CA THR A 178 -13.38 11.09 29.08
C THR A 178 -13.71 9.83 28.30
N LYS A 179 -14.27 10.02 27.11
CA LYS A 179 -14.62 8.98 26.16
C LYS A 179 -13.91 9.22 24.84
N TYR A 180 -13.26 8.18 24.34
CA TYR A 180 -12.61 8.18 23.04
C TYR A 180 -12.81 6.79 22.47
N ASP A 181 -13.88 6.62 21.71
CA ASP A 181 -14.28 5.32 21.21
C ASP A 181 -14.12 5.28 19.69
N ILE A 182 -13.58 4.18 19.18
CA ILE A 182 -13.44 3.93 17.76
C ILE A 182 -14.10 2.59 17.43
N ASP A 183 -15.07 2.65 16.53
CA ASP A 183 -15.66 1.45 15.94
C ASP A 183 -14.82 0.96 14.75
N MET A 184 -14.04 -0.11 14.96
CA MET A 184 -13.19 -0.69 13.90
C MET A 184 -14.01 -1.35 12.78
N THR A 185 -15.31 -1.61 12.99
CA THR A 185 -16.20 -2.12 11.93
C THR A 185 -16.68 -1.01 10.99
N LYS A 186 -16.65 0.25 11.44
CA LYS A 186 -16.90 1.43 10.58
C LYS A 186 -15.63 2.02 10.01
N CYS A 187 -14.50 1.88 10.70
CA CYS A 187 -13.24 2.46 10.26
C CYS A 187 -12.77 1.85 8.93
N ILE A 188 -12.37 2.71 7.99
CA ILE A 188 -11.86 2.31 6.67
C ILE A 188 -10.33 2.38 6.56
N TYR A 189 -9.62 2.60 7.69
CA TYR A 189 -8.14 2.65 7.76
C TYR A 189 -7.51 3.62 6.75
N CYS A 190 -8.09 4.82 6.62
CA CYS A 190 -7.64 5.82 5.66
C CYS A 190 -6.43 6.65 6.11
N GLY A 191 -6.09 6.67 7.41
CA GLY A 191 -5.00 7.49 7.94
C GLY A 191 -5.30 8.98 8.15
N PHE A 192 -6.48 9.49 7.81
CA PHE A 192 -6.79 10.92 7.99
C PHE A 192 -6.76 11.36 9.45
N CYS A 193 -7.07 10.46 10.40
CA CYS A 193 -6.99 10.78 11.82
C CYS A 193 -5.55 11.04 12.29
N GLN A 194 -4.56 10.35 11.69
CA GLN A 194 -3.15 10.50 11.99
C GLN A 194 -2.58 11.81 11.43
N GLU A 195 -3.00 12.20 10.23
CA GLU A 195 -2.55 13.44 9.58
C GLU A 195 -3.26 14.69 10.15
N ALA A 196 -4.53 14.57 10.54
CA ALA A 196 -5.30 15.68 11.10
C ALA A 196 -4.98 15.98 12.56
N CYS A 197 -4.27 15.09 13.26
CA CYS A 197 -3.99 15.27 14.68
C CYS A 197 -2.88 16.32 14.88
N PRO A 198 -3.13 17.47 15.52
CA PRO A 198 -2.13 18.53 15.66
C PRO A 198 -0.98 18.19 16.61
N VAL A 199 -1.11 17.11 17.38
CA VAL A 199 -0.19 16.70 18.45
C VAL A 199 0.26 15.24 18.32
N ASP A 200 -0.02 14.61 17.17
CA ASP A 200 0.26 13.19 16.89
C ASP A 200 -0.23 12.25 18.00
N ALA A 201 -1.44 12.49 18.51
CA ALA A 201 -2.01 11.69 19.60
C ALA A 201 -2.53 10.33 19.13
N ILE A 202 -3.26 10.29 18.02
CA ILE A 202 -3.72 9.06 17.40
C ILE A 202 -2.83 8.73 16.20
N VAL A 203 -2.43 7.47 16.12
CA VAL A 203 -1.60 6.96 15.04
C VAL A 203 -2.09 5.58 14.63
N GLU A 204 -1.89 5.23 13.37
CA GLU A 204 -2.06 3.87 12.88
C GLU A 204 -0.74 3.11 13.03
N THR A 205 -0.79 1.93 13.63
CA THR A 205 0.37 1.07 13.91
C THR A 205 0.62 0.09 12.75
N GLN A 206 1.71 -0.67 12.83
CA GLN A 206 1.99 -1.75 11.87
C GLN A 206 1.27 -3.07 12.21
N ASN A 207 0.52 -3.12 13.32
CA ASN A 207 -0.21 -4.32 13.67
C ASN A 207 -1.41 -4.51 12.73
N GLN A 208 -1.43 -5.62 11.99
CA GLN A 208 -2.52 -6.00 11.09
C GLN A 208 -3.29 -7.25 11.58
N GLU A 209 -2.74 -7.97 12.57
CA GLU A 209 -3.20 -9.29 13.01
C GLU A 209 -4.02 -9.17 14.30
N PHE A 210 -5.18 -8.50 14.22
CA PHE A 210 -6.07 -8.29 15.37
C PHE A 210 -7.50 -8.77 15.08
N SER A 211 -7.65 -9.82 14.27
CA SER A 211 -8.94 -10.47 14.07
C SER A 211 -9.49 -11.02 15.40
N THR A 212 -10.74 -10.71 15.70
CA THR A 212 -11.43 -11.13 16.92
C THR A 212 -12.61 -12.03 16.59
N GLU A 213 -13.03 -12.85 17.55
CA GLU A 213 -14.17 -13.78 17.37
C GLU A 213 -15.52 -13.06 17.49
N THR A 214 -15.58 -12.02 18.33
CA THR A 214 -16.81 -11.25 18.55
C THR A 214 -16.71 -9.85 17.95
N ARG A 215 -17.88 -9.29 17.61
CA ARG A 215 -18.01 -7.91 17.11
C ARG A 215 -17.73 -6.87 18.21
N GLU A 216 -18.11 -7.17 19.45
CA GLU A 216 -17.96 -6.25 20.58
C GLU A 216 -16.49 -5.94 20.86
N GLU A 217 -15.59 -6.89 20.64
CA GLU A 217 -14.15 -6.67 20.77
C GLU A 217 -13.59 -5.66 19.76
N LEU A 218 -14.26 -5.43 18.63
CA LEU A 218 -13.90 -4.43 17.59
C LEU A 218 -14.38 -3.02 17.92
N LEU A 219 -15.17 -2.85 18.98
CA LEU A 219 -15.53 -1.54 19.52
C LEU A 219 -14.47 -1.15 20.55
N TYR A 220 -13.53 -0.30 20.13
CA TYR A 220 -12.39 0.04 20.96
C TYR A 220 -12.71 1.24 21.84
N ASN A 221 -12.53 1.06 23.15
CA ASN A 221 -12.57 2.14 24.11
C ASN A 221 -11.20 2.84 24.20
N LYS A 222 -11.18 4.02 24.83
CA LYS A 222 -9.96 4.80 25.09
C LYS A 222 -8.84 3.97 25.74
N GLU A 223 -9.18 3.13 26.71
CA GLU A 223 -8.21 2.31 27.45
C GLU A 223 -7.52 1.28 26.56
N LYS A 224 -8.27 0.63 25.66
CA LYS A 224 -7.73 -0.33 24.70
C LYS A 224 -6.76 0.35 23.73
N LEU A 225 -7.13 1.55 23.24
CA LEU A 225 -6.28 2.35 22.35
C LEU A 225 -5.00 2.82 23.03
N LEU A 226 -5.05 3.18 24.32
CA LEU A 226 -3.85 3.51 25.10
C LEU A 226 -2.98 2.28 25.34
N ALA A 227 -3.57 1.13 25.67
CA ALA A 227 -2.84 -0.13 25.82
C ALA A 227 -2.16 -0.57 24.51
N ASN A 228 -2.76 -0.29 23.36
CA ASN A 228 -2.14 -0.50 22.05
C ASN A 228 -0.93 0.42 21.85
N GLY A 229 -1.07 1.70 22.21
CA GLY A 229 0.03 2.66 22.19
C GLY A 229 1.18 2.23 23.08
N ASP A 230 0.89 1.85 24.33
CA ASP A 230 1.91 1.42 25.28
C ASP A 230 2.67 0.16 24.80
N ARG A 231 2.00 -0.76 24.09
CA ARG A 231 2.64 -1.95 23.49
C ARG A 231 3.50 -1.63 22.26
N ALA A 232 3.03 -0.74 21.39
CA ALA A 232 3.62 -0.46 20.09
C ALA A 232 4.47 0.83 20.03
N GLU A 233 4.62 1.57 21.13
CA GLU A 233 5.25 2.90 21.14
C GLU A 233 6.66 2.92 20.55
N ALA A 234 7.47 1.89 20.81
CA ALA A 234 8.82 1.78 20.28
C ALA A 234 8.85 1.66 18.74
N GLU A 235 7.95 0.86 18.17
CA GLU A 235 7.81 0.66 16.73
C GLU A 235 7.22 1.90 16.06
N ILE A 236 6.16 2.45 16.64
CA ILE A 236 5.50 3.69 16.20
C ILE A 236 6.52 4.84 16.15
N ALA A 237 7.31 5.02 17.21
CA ALA A 237 8.32 6.08 17.29
C ALA A 237 9.40 5.93 16.20
N ALA A 238 9.85 4.70 15.94
CA ALA A 238 10.82 4.42 14.88
C ALA A 238 10.24 4.72 13.48
N ASN A 239 8.99 4.32 13.22
CA ASN A 239 8.31 4.57 11.96
C ASN A 239 8.10 6.07 11.72
N LEU A 240 7.63 6.81 12.73
CA LEU A 240 7.48 8.26 12.64
C LEU A 240 8.81 8.97 12.46
N HIS A 241 9.87 8.51 13.11
CA HIS A 241 11.21 9.03 12.87
C HIS A 241 11.69 8.77 11.43
N SER A 242 11.28 7.68 10.78
CA SER A 242 11.59 7.47 9.36
C SER A 242 10.73 8.31 8.40
N ASP A 243 9.51 8.66 8.80
CA ASP A 243 8.50 9.32 7.94
C ASP A 243 8.44 10.85 8.10
N HIS A 244 8.99 11.42 9.18
CA HIS A 244 8.82 12.84 9.55
C HIS A 244 9.16 13.87 8.46
N VAL A 245 10.00 13.53 7.48
CA VAL A 245 10.40 14.45 6.40
C VAL A 245 9.30 14.65 5.36
N TYR A 246 8.35 13.73 5.27
CA TYR A 246 7.34 13.70 4.22
C TYR A 246 5.93 14.12 4.69
N ARG A 247 5.83 14.58 5.94
CA ARG A 247 4.62 15.14 6.56
C ARG A 247 4.75 16.65 6.66
#